data_AF-A0AA41V2D6-F1
#
_entry.id   AF-A0AA41V2D6-F1
#
_cell.length_a   1.000
_cell.length_b   1.000
_cell.length_c   1.000
_cell.angle_alpha   90.00
_cell.angle_beta   90.00
_cell.angle_gamma   90.00
#
_symmetry.space_group_name_H-M   'P 1'
#
loop_
_entity.id
_entity.type
_entity.pdbx_description
1 polymer ?
#
loop_
_entity_poly.entity_id
_entity_poly.type
_entity_poly.pdbx_seq_one_letter_code
_entity_poly.pdbx_strand_id
1 'polypeptide(L)' 'LVIQTKSVEFMPFFLLLFVFLCGTSWFVYCLLGRDPFLIVPNGVGCGLGELQLI' A
#
# COMPACT_ATOMS: atom_id res chain seq x y z
N LEU A 1 -3.74 17.26 -0.80
CA LEU A 1 -3.27 18.03 0.38
C LEU A 1 -1.81 17.75 0.77
N VAL A 2 -1.13 16.73 0.22
CA VAL A 2 0.32 16.46 0.44
C VAL A 2 1.22 17.22 -0.55
N ILE A 3 0.78 17.33 -1.81
CA ILE A 3 1.53 18.05 -2.87
C ILE A 3 1.55 19.58 -2.63
N GLN A 4 0.59 20.11 -1.89
CA GLN A 4 0.48 21.56 -1.61
C GLN A 4 1.29 22.02 -0.39
N THR A 5 1.56 21.16 0.59
CA THR A 5 2.15 21.59 1.88
C THR A 5 3.66 21.41 2.00
N LYS A 6 4.34 20.75 1.04
CA LYS A 6 5.80 20.53 1.07
C LYS A 6 6.33 20.04 2.43
N SER A 7 5.49 19.37 3.21
CA SER A 7 5.81 18.90 4.55
C SER A 7 5.44 17.43 4.66
N VAL A 8 6.48 16.60 4.85
CA VAL A 8 6.41 15.16 5.18
C VAL A 8 5.88 14.91 6.60
N GLU A 9 5.54 15.95 7.34
CA GLU A 9 5.14 15.89 8.75
C GLU A 9 3.81 15.16 8.97
N PHE A 10 2.93 15.09 7.95
CA PHE A 10 1.63 14.41 8.05
C PHE A 10 1.56 13.05 7.32
N MET A 11 2.64 12.61 6.67
CA MET A 11 2.68 11.32 5.97
C MET A 11 4.09 10.74 6.07
N PRO A 12 4.51 10.27 7.27
CA PRO A 12 5.87 9.79 7.48
C PRO A 12 6.13 8.57 6.58
N PHE A 13 7.27 8.57 5.90
CA PHE A 13 7.70 7.50 5.00
C PHE A 13 7.56 6.11 5.63
N PHE A 14 7.94 5.98 6.91
CA PHE A 14 7.79 4.73 7.65
C PHE A 14 6.34 4.26 7.78
N LEU A 15 5.38 5.16 7.97
CA LEU A 15 3.98 4.78 8.09
C LEU A 15 3.43 4.26 6.75
N LEU A 16 3.83 4.88 5.63
CA LEU A 16 3.51 4.37 4.30
C LEU A 16 4.19 3.03 4.02
N LEU A 17 5.45 2.87 4.44
CA LEU A 17 6.19 1.62 4.33
C LEU A 17 5.50 0.48 5.10
N PHE A 18 5.06 0.74 6.34
CA PHE A 18 4.35 -0.27 7.14
C PHE A 18 2.95 -0.58 6.59
N VAL A 19 2.22 0.41 6.06
CA VAL A 19 0.93 0.20 5.39
C VAL A 19 1.12 -0.61 4.10
N PHE A 20 2.15 -0.32 3.32
CA PHE A 20 2.51 -1.09 2.12
C PHE A 20 2.89 -2.53 2.45
N LEU A 21 3.72 -2.76 3.49
CA LEU A 21 4.07 -4.10 3.95
C LEU A 21 2.85 -4.88 4.46
N CYS A 22 1.92 -4.21 5.13
CA CYS A 22 0.66 -4.81 5.58
C CYS A 22 -0.25 -5.16 4.40
N GLY A 23 -0.41 -4.28 3.40
CA GLY A 23 -1.15 -4.59 2.18
C GLY A 23 -0.52 -5.74 1.38
N THR A 24 0.82 -5.79 1.34
CA THR A 24 1.56 -6.85 0.65
C THR A 24 1.43 -8.19 1.37
N SER A 25 1.40 -8.22 2.70
CA SER A 25 1.17 -9.47 3.44
C SER A 25 -0.24 -10.01 3.22
N TRP A 26 -1.26 -9.13 3.16
CA TRP A 26 -2.62 -9.51 2.77
C TRP A 26 -2.70 -10.00 1.33
N PHE A 27 -1.99 -9.35 0.41
CA PHE A 27 -1.89 -9.80 -0.98
C PHE A 27 -1.30 -11.21 -1.08
N VAL A 28 -0.18 -11.48 -0.39
CA VAL A 28 0.46 -12.82 -0.35
C VAL A 28 -0.46 -13.86 0.29
N TYR A 29 -1.18 -13.49 1.35
CA TYR A 29 -2.17 -14.36 2.00
C TYR A 29 -3.30 -14.76 1.04
N CYS A 30 -3.88 -13.79 0.33
CA CYS A 30 -4.94 -14.05 -0.65
C CYS A 30 -4.42 -14.81 -1.87
N LEU A 31 -3.16 -14.60 -2.28
CA LEU A 31 -2.50 -15.38 -3.33
C LEU A 31 -2.41 -16.86 -2.96
N LEU A 32 -2.07 -17.16 -1.69
CA LEU A 32 -2.06 -18.52 -1.15
C LEU A 32 -3.47 -19.12 -1.07
N GLY A 33 -4.47 -18.32 -0.71
CA GLY A 33 -5.88 -18.71 -0.66
C GLY A 33 -6.54 -18.92 -2.04
N ARG A 34 -5.89 -18.45 -3.13
CA ARG A 34 -6.44 -18.46 -4.51
C ARG A 34 -7.81 -17.79 -4.64
N ASP A 35 -8.04 -16.73 -3.86
CA ASP A 35 -9.27 -15.93 -3.94
C ASP A 35 -9.09 -14.68 -4.83
N PRO A 36 -9.46 -14.73 -6.12
CA PRO A 36 -9.22 -13.63 -7.06
C PRO A 36 -9.94 -12.32 -6.65
N PHE A 37 -11.07 -12.42 -5.94
CA PHE A 37 -11.82 -11.25 -5.44
C PHE A 37 -11.06 -10.44 -4.39
N LEU A 38 -10.17 -11.08 -3.64
CA LEU A 38 -9.32 -10.41 -2.65
C LEU A 38 -7.95 -10.02 -3.26
N ILE A 39 -7.44 -10.80 -4.21
CA ILE A 39 -6.16 -10.54 -4.90
C ILE A 39 -6.22 -9.22 -5.71
N VAL A 40 -7.29 -8.98 -6.46
CA VAL A 40 -7.42 -7.79 -7.32
C VAL A 40 -7.36 -6.47 -6.53
N PRO A 41 -8.20 -6.22 -5.51
CA PRO A 41 -8.17 -4.96 -4.76
C PRO A 41 -6.88 -4.80 -3.95
N ASN A 42 -6.33 -5.87 -3.36
CA ASN A 42 -5.06 -5.80 -2.63
C ASN A 42 -3.86 -5.54 -3.55
N GLY A 43 -3.86 -6.12 -4.77
CA GLY A 43 -2.81 -5.87 -5.76
C GLY A 43 -2.83 -4.43 -6.28
N VAL A 44 -4.02 -3.88 -6.54
CA VAL A 44 -4.17 -2.45 -6.89
C VAL A 44 -3.72 -1.56 -5.72
N GLY A 45 -4.07 -1.92 -4.48
CA GLY A 45 -3.63 -1.22 -3.27
C GLY A 45 -2.10 -1.22 -3.10
N CYS A 46 -1.44 -2.35 -3.35
CA CYS A 46 0.02 -2.44 -3.37
C CYS A 46 0.63 -1.51 -4.42
N GLY A 47 0.14 -1.53 -5.66
CA GLY A 47 0.69 -0.67 -6.73
C GLY A 47 0.53 0.83 -6.44
N LEU A 48 -0.62 1.24 -5.90
CA LEU A 48 -0.84 2.62 -5.47
C LEU A 48 0.03 3.01 -4.26
N GLY A 49 0.30 2.06 -3.36
CA GLY A 49 1.21 2.24 -2.22
C GLY A 49 2.67 2.40 -2.64
N GLU A 50 3.13 1.63 -3.63
CA GLU A 50 4.46 1.76 -4.23
C GLU A 50 4.63 3.13 -4.90
N LEU A 51 3.61 3.60 -5.63
CA LEU A 51 3.60 4.94 -6.24
C LEU A 51 3.56 6.07 -5.21
N GLN A 52 3.12 5.81 -3.97
CA GLN A 52 3.16 6.78 -2.86
C GLN A 52 4.49 6.77 -2.09
N LEU A 53 5.29 5.71 -2.25
CA LEU A 53 6.62 5.58 -1.63
C LEU A 53 7.73 6.16 -2.52
N ILE A 54 7.50 6.26 -3.83
CA ILE A 54 8.37 6.91 -4.83
C ILE A 54 8.07 8.41 -4.87
#